data_AF-A0A0Q6UBT2-F1
#
_entry.id   AF-A0A0Q6UBT2-F1
#
_cell.length_a   1.000
_cell.length_b   1.000
_cell.length_c   1.000
_cell.angle_alpha   90.00
_cell.angle_beta   90.00
_cell.angle_gamma   90.00
#
_symmetry.space_group_name_H-M   'P 1'
#
loop_
_entity.id
_entity.type
_entity.pdbx_description
1 polymer ?
#
loop_
_entity_poly.entity_id
_entity_poly.type
_entity_poly.pdbx_seq_one_letter_code
_entity_poly.pdbx_strand_id
1 'polypeptide(L)'
;MSDVVFEARPDPRIEVLTVGTENTPVLVLDGLLTGGQALVDHAAEAVLAPVKAGVNFYPGVRAPAPAPYVQALVRALRPHMARVFGAPDGGRAGVTCALSMAVTPASKATVVQRLPHIDTAEPNQLAILHYLCGPERGGTAFYRHRETGLETIDPDQSKPYFAALRRQIERVPIDPGYITGSSALFDRIGAVEAAFDRIIVYPSRLLHAGILPDTPVSLDPRAGRLTVNSFYRYEPG
;
A
#
# COMPACT_ATOMS: atom_id res chain seq x y z
N MET A 1 -14.65 18.95 -21.91
CA MET A 1 -14.72 18.11 -20.71
C MET A 1 -14.32 19.01 -19.57
N SER A 2 -15.18 19.21 -18.57
CA SER A 2 -14.82 20.00 -17.40
C SER A 2 -13.56 19.42 -16.76
N ASP A 3 -12.57 20.25 -16.46
CA ASP A 3 -11.37 19.82 -15.74
C ASP A 3 -11.80 19.18 -14.42
N VAL A 4 -11.39 17.93 -14.20
CA VAL A 4 -11.68 17.22 -12.95
C VAL A 4 -10.96 17.93 -11.83
N VAL A 5 -11.72 18.46 -10.87
CA VAL A 5 -11.18 19.12 -9.70
C VAL A 5 -11.12 18.11 -8.54
N PHE A 6 -9.92 17.92 -7.99
CA PHE A 6 -9.69 17.12 -6.79
C PHE A 6 -9.60 18.04 -5.58
N GLU A 7 -10.56 17.94 -4.66
CA GLU A 7 -10.67 18.81 -3.48
C GLU A 7 -10.91 17.97 -2.23
N ALA A 8 -10.49 18.49 -1.07
CA ALA A 8 -10.81 17.87 0.21
C ALA A 8 -12.31 17.98 0.48
N ARG A 9 -12.91 16.88 0.96
CA ARG A 9 -14.29 16.92 1.47
C ARG A 9 -14.30 17.49 2.89
N PRO A 10 -15.38 18.18 3.30
CA PRO A 10 -15.43 18.84 4.61
C PRO A 10 -15.41 17.85 5.78
N ASP A 11 -16.04 16.68 5.64
CA ASP A 11 -16.25 15.75 6.75
C ASP A 11 -15.85 14.30 6.37
N PRO A 12 -14.56 14.01 6.13
CA PRO A 12 -14.11 12.65 5.91
C PRO A 12 -14.26 11.83 7.19
N ARG A 13 -14.62 10.54 7.08
CA ARG A 13 -14.53 9.63 8.22
C ARG A 13 -13.07 9.29 8.43
N ILE A 14 -12.58 9.48 9.66
CA ILE A 14 -11.19 9.22 10.03
C ILE A 14 -11.14 8.24 11.18
N GLU A 15 -10.31 7.21 11.04
CA GLU A 15 -10.07 6.18 12.05
C GLU A 15 -8.57 5.91 12.13
N VAL A 16 -8.07 5.65 13.34
CA VAL A 16 -6.69 5.22 13.56
C VAL A 16 -6.74 3.86 14.22
N LEU A 17 -6.30 2.85 13.48
CA LEU A 17 -6.13 1.51 13.98
C LEU A 17 -4.72 1.36 14.54
N THR A 18 -4.54 0.51 15.56
CA THR A 18 -3.23 0.07 16.04
C THR A 18 -3.08 -1.41 15.73
N VAL A 19 -2.00 -1.78 15.05
CA VAL A 19 -1.74 -3.18 14.67
C VAL A 19 -0.57 -3.76 15.44
N GLY A 20 -0.71 -5.06 15.77
CA GLY A 20 0.34 -5.83 16.42
C GLY A 20 0.67 -5.39 17.83
N THR A 21 1.80 -5.88 18.31
CA THR A 21 2.32 -5.64 19.66
C THR A 21 3.17 -4.38 19.74
N GLU A 22 3.71 -3.91 18.62
CA GLU A 22 4.37 -2.60 18.52
C GLU A 22 3.34 -1.44 18.53
N ASN A 23 2.04 -1.75 18.48
CA ASN A 23 0.93 -0.79 18.39
C ASN A 23 1.12 0.20 17.23
N THR A 24 1.61 -0.29 16.08
CA THR A 24 1.91 0.58 14.95
C THR A 24 0.61 1.20 14.42
N PRO A 25 0.54 2.53 14.25
CA PRO A 25 -0.67 3.18 13.76
C PRO A 25 -0.88 2.91 12.26
N VAL A 26 -2.15 2.70 11.89
CA VAL A 26 -2.64 2.68 10.51
C VAL A 26 -3.80 3.66 10.44
N LEU A 27 -3.61 4.74 9.69
CA LEU A 27 -4.63 5.76 9.48
C LEU A 27 -5.54 5.31 8.34
N VAL A 28 -6.85 5.31 8.57
CA VAL A 28 -7.90 4.99 7.60
C VAL A 28 -8.77 6.23 7.42
N LEU A 29 -8.94 6.67 6.17
CA LEU A 29 -9.79 7.80 5.82
C LEU A 29 -10.76 7.40 4.71
N ASP A 30 -12.06 7.55 4.94
CA ASP A 30 -13.08 7.32 3.91
C ASP A 30 -13.61 8.67 3.42
N GLY A 31 -13.59 8.88 2.09
CA GLY A 31 -14.12 10.08 1.46
C GLY A 31 -13.29 11.34 1.69
N LEU A 32 -11.95 11.23 1.75
CA LEU A 32 -11.06 12.38 1.95
C LEU A 32 -11.13 13.40 0.80
N LEU A 33 -11.21 12.90 -0.43
CA LEU A 33 -11.15 13.72 -1.64
C LEU A 33 -12.41 13.55 -2.49
N THR A 34 -12.69 14.54 -3.34
CA THR A 34 -13.58 14.38 -4.49
C THR A 34 -12.83 13.69 -5.64
N GLY A 35 -13.57 13.21 -6.65
CA GLY A 35 -12.97 12.75 -7.92
C GLY A 35 -12.54 11.29 -7.99
N GLY A 36 -12.90 10.44 -7.01
CA GLY A 36 -12.60 9.00 -7.05
C GLY A 36 -13.02 8.32 -8.37
N GLN A 37 -14.25 8.57 -8.84
CA GLN A 37 -14.72 8.03 -10.12
C GLN A 37 -13.91 8.55 -11.33
N ALA A 38 -13.50 9.82 -11.29
CA ALA A 38 -12.68 10.38 -12.35
C ALA A 38 -11.27 9.75 -12.41
N LEU A 39 -10.73 9.26 -11.29
CA LEU A 39 -9.50 8.46 -11.30
C LEU A 39 -9.71 7.10 -11.95
N VAL A 40 -10.87 6.46 -11.72
CA VAL A 40 -11.23 5.21 -12.38
C VAL A 40 -11.31 5.41 -13.89
N ASP A 41 -11.99 6.47 -14.34
CA ASP A 41 -12.12 6.78 -15.77
C ASP A 41 -10.76 7.12 -16.40
N HIS A 42 -9.94 7.92 -15.72
CA HIS A 42 -8.58 8.20 -16.17
C HIS A 42 -7.74 6.93 -16.28
N ALA A 43 -7.84 6.01 -15.30
CA ALA A 43 -7.11 4.74 -15.35
C ALA A 43 -7.56 3.87 -16.53
N ALA A 44 -8.85 3.86 -16.85
CA ALA A 44 -9.39 3.08 -17.95
C ALA A 44 -8.99 3.59 -19.34
N GLU A 45 -8.59 4.86 -19.44
CA GLU A 45 -8.04 5.46 -20.66
C GLU A 45 -6.50 5.44 -20.69
N ALA A 46 -5.85 5.20 -19.54
CA ALA A 46 -4.39 5.18 -19.43
C ALA A 46 -3.77 3.89 -19.98
N VAL A 47 -2.53 4.00 -20.45
CA VAL A 47 -1.70 2.83 -20.75
C VAL A 47 -1.02 2.36 -19.47
N LEU A 48 -1.58 1.32 -18.83
CA LEU A 48 -0.94 0.67 -17.70
C LEU A 48 0.11 -0.34 -18.18
N ALA A 49 1.34 -0.24 -17.67
CA ALA A 49 2.44 -1.11 -18.04
C ALA A 49 3.02 -1.84 -16.83
N PRO A 50 3.59 -3.05 -17.01
CA PRO A 50 4.32 -3.73 -15.94
C PRO A 50 5.47 -2.86 -15.41
N VAL A 51 5.73 -2.95 -14.11
CA VAL A 51 6.95 -2.36 -13.54
C VAL A 51 8.18 -3.13 -14.03
N LYS A 52 9.28 -2.42 -14.28
CA LYS A 52 10.55 -3.06 -14.65
C LYS A 52 11.00 -3.99 -13.52
N ALA A 53 11.24 -5.25 -13.86
CA ALA A 53 11.76 -6.25 -12.93
C ALA A 53 13.06 -5.75 -12.28
N GLY A 54 13.21 -5.98 -10.98
CA GLY A 54 14.37 -5.56 -10.19
C GLY A 54 14.35 -4.12 -9.67
N VAL A 55 13.44 -3.27 -10.15
CA VAL A 55 13.25 -1.90 -9.62
C VAL A 55 12.08 -1.84 -8.63
N ASN A 56 11.03 -2.61 -8.88
CA ASN A 56 9.84 -2.64 -8.04
C ASN A 56 9.24 -4.05 -8.11
N PHE A 57 8.81 -4.59 -6.97
CA PHE A 57 8.22 -5.93 -6.86
C PHE A 57 6.70 -5.93 -7.02
N TYR A 58 6.07 -4.82 -7.41
CA TYR A 58 4.61 -4.76 -7.55
C TYR A 58 4.08 -5.84 -8.52
N PRO A 59 3.11 -6.68 -8.10
CA PRO A 59 2.61 -7.79 -8.91
C PRO A 59 1.53 -7.33 -9.90
N GLY A 60 1.90 -6.44 -10.83
CA GLY A 60 0.97 -6.01 -11.87
C GLY A 60 1.43 -4.80 -12.68
N VAL A 61 0.45 -3.99 -13.09
CA VAL A 61 0.63 -2.87 -14.02
C VAL A 61 0.36 -1.53 -13.36
N ARG A 62 1.04 -0.49 -13.83
CA ARG A 62 0.95 0.87 -13.30
C ARG A 62 0.93 1.92 -14.40
N ALA A 63 0.31 3.06 -14.10
CA ALA A 63 0.39 4.28 -14.89
C ALA A 63 0.60 5.48 -13.95
N PRO A 64 1.23 6.58 -14.42
CA PRO A 64 1.32 7.81 -13.62
C PRO A 64 -0.06 8.27 -13.14
N ALA A 65 -0.15 8.73 -11.90
CA ALA A 65 -1.37 9.38 -11.41
C ALA A 65 -1.46 10.84 -11.93
N PRO A 66 -2.66 11.41 -12.11
CA PRO A 66 -2.81 12.81 -12.50
C PRO A 66 -2.13 13.76 -11.51
N ALA A 67 -1.29 14.68 -12.00
CA ALA A 67 -0.57 15.61 -11.13
C ALA A 67 -1.48 16.45 -10.21
N PRO A 68 -2.65 16.96 -10.65
CA PRO A 68 -3.58 17.67 -9.76
C PRO A 68 -4.08 16.81 -8.60
N TYR A 69 -4.33 15.51 -8.84
CA TYR A 69 -4.71 14.57 -7.78
C TYR A 69 -3.59 14.40 -6.76
N VAL A 70 -2.34 14.23 -7.20
CA VAL A 70 -1.19 14.07 -6.28
C VAL A 70 -1.05 15.27 -5.35
N GLN A 71 -1.23 16.49 -5.90
CA GLN A 71 -1.16 17.73 -5.11
C GLN A 71 -2.30 17.81 -4.09
N ALA A 72 -3.53 17.48 -4.48
CA ALA A 72 -4.70 17.47 -3.60
C ALA A 72 -4.54 16.44 -2.47
N LEU A 73 -4.12 15.21 -2.80
CA LEU A 73 -3.86 14.13 -1.86
C LEU A 73 -2.86 14.53 -0.78
N VAL A 74 -1.70 15.04 -1.19
CA VAL A 74 -0.65 15.44 -0.24
C VAL A 74 -1.12 16.58 0.64
N ARG A 75 -1.79 17.59 0.06
CA ARG A 75 -2.31 18.73 0.83
C ARG A 75 -3.33 18.28 1.88
N ALA A 76 -4.26 17.41 1.50
CA ALA A 76 -5.29 16.91 2.41
C ALA A 76 -4.72 16.00 3.52
N LEU A 77 -3.70 15.19 3.22
CA LEU A 77 -3.14 14.23 4.17
C LEU A 77 -2.15 14.82 5.18
N ARG A 78 -1.46 15.93 4.85
CA ARG A 78 -0.43 16.54 5.71
C ARG A 78 -0.83 16.70 7.19
N PRO A 79 -1.96 17.35 7.53
CA PRO A 79 -2.33 17.54 8.93
C PRO A 79 -2.60 16.20 9.65
N HIS A 80 -3.12 15.20 8.93
CA HIS A 80 -3.37 13.88 9.48
C HIS A 80 -2.08 13.09 9.68
N MET A 81 -1.15 13.15 8.72
CA MET A 81 0.14 12.50 8.83
C MET A 81 0.99 13.11 9.94
N ALA A 82 0.91 14.43 10.14
CA ALA A 82 1.56 15.11 11.24
C ALA A 82 1.02 14.65 12.60
N ARG A 83 -0.30 14.63 12.75
CA ARG A 83 -0.95 14.21 14.00
C ARG A 83 -0.68 12.74 14.36
N VAL A 84 -0.66 11.84 13.37
CA VAL A 84 -0.62 10.39 13.62
C VAL A 84 0.81 9.83 13.61
N PHE A 85 1.66 10.32 12.69
CA PHE A 85 3.00 9.76 12.48
C PHE A 85 4.13 10.74 12.87
N GLY A 86 3.80 11.95 13.32
CA GLY A 86 4.80 12.98 13.64
C GLY A 86 5.53 13.52 12.40
N ALA A 87 5.00 13.30 11.20
CA ALA A 87 5.56 13.89 9.98
C ALA A 87 5.42 15.43 10.04
N PRO A 88 6.41 16.22 9.58
CA PRO A 88 6.24 17.67 9.52
C PRO A 88 5.03 18.08 8.67
N ASP A 89 4.18 18.95 9.23
CA ASP A 89 3.00 19.47 8.52
C ASP A 89 3.42 20.36 7.31
N GLY A 90 4.59 21.00 7.41
CA GLY A 90 5.25 21.75 6.34
C GLY A 90 6.48 21.05 5.75
N GLY A 91 7.31 21.80 5.02
CA GLY A 91 8.62 21.34 4.54
C GLY A 91 8.60 20.52 3.24
N ARG A 92 9.82 20.19 2.79
CA ARG A 92 10.05 19.44 1.55
C ARG A 92 9.68 17.97 1.77
N ALA A 93 9.01 17.39 0.79
CA ALA A 93 8.72 15.97 0.74
C ALA A 93 8.85 15.46 -0.69
N GLY A 94 9.41 14.26 -0.83
CA GLY A 94 9.37 13.50 -2.06
C GLY A 94 8.08 12.69 -2.12
N VAL A 95 7.40 12.72 -3.28
CA VAL A 95 6.19 11.92 -3.49
C VAL A 95 6.30 11.17 -4.80
N THR A 96 6.13 9.86 -4.73
CA THR A 96 5.86 9.03 -5.90
C THR A 96 4.41 8.58 -5.84
N CYS A 97 3.72 8.53 -6.98
CA CYS A 97 2.30 8.22 -7.02
C CYS A 97 1.94 7.60 -8.37
N ALA A 98 1.23 6.47 -8.34
CA ALA A 98 0.81 5.80 -9.56
C ALA A 98 -0.53 5.08 -9.38
N LEU A 99 -1.35 5.14 -10.42
CA LEU A 99 -2.46 4.21 -10.61
C LEU A 99 -1.88 2.80 -10.77
N SER A 100 -2.45 1.85 -10.05
CA SER A 100 -1.85 0.52 -9.86
C SER A 100 -2.94 -0.54 -9.89
N MET A 101 -2.72 -1.63 -10.63
CA MET A 101 -3.60 -2.80 -10.65
C MET A 101 -2.80 -4.06 -10.43
N ALA A 102 -3.14 -4.81 -9.38
CA ALA A 102 -2.49 -6.07 -9.04
C ALA A 102 -3.09 -7.19 -9.90
N VAL A 103 -2.42 -7.49 -11.01
CA VAL A 103 -2.95 -8.34 -12.09
C VAL A 103 -2.05 -9.54 -12.41
N THR A 104 -0.94 -9.71 -11.69
CA THR A 104 -0.12 -10.91 -11.84
C THR A 104 -0.81 -12.08 -11.13
N PRO A 105 -1.09 -13.22 -11.80
CA PRO A 105 -1.55 -14.43 -11.12
C PRO A 105 -0.47 -14.99 -10.20
N ALA A 106 -0.85 -15.63 -9.08
CA ALA A 106 0.09 -16.19 -8.11
C ALA A 106 1.06 -17.19 -8.75
N SER A 107 0.61 -17.98 -9.72
CA SER A 107 1.43 -18.93 -10.49
C SER A 107 2.54 -18.28 -11.34
N LYS A 108 2.42 -16.98 -11.62
CA LYS A 108 3.43 -16.17 -12.32
C LYS A 108 4.16 -15.19 -11.39
N ALA A 109 3.75 -15.12 -10.13
CA ALA A 109 4.34 -14.24 -9.13
C ALA A 109 5.58 -14.90 -8.52
N THR A 110 6.62 -14.10 -8.30
CA THR A 110 7.79 -14.55 -7.54
C THR A 110 7.41 -14.85 -6.08
N VAL A 111 8.22 -15.61 -5.36
CA VAL A 111 7.99 -15.88 -3.92
C VAL A 111 7.87 -14.58 -3.13
N VAL A 112 8.76 -13.61 -3.38
CA VAL A 112 8.77 -12.32 -2.67
C VAL A 112 7.51 -11.48 -2.94
N GLN A 113 6.84 -11.68 -4.08
CA GLN A 113 5.57 -11.01 -4.41
C GLN A 113 4.37 -11.59 -3.67
N ARG A 114 4.49 -12.82 -3.17
CA ARG A 114 3.41 -13.56 -2.51
C ARG A 114 3.50 -13.49 -0.98
N LEU A 115 4.59 -12.96 -0.45
CA LEU A 115 4.86 -12.84 0.98
C LEU A 115 4.73 -11.39 1.48
N PRO A 116 4.59 -11.18 2.80
CA PRO A 116 4.68 -9.86 3.40
C PRO A 116 6.03 -9.19 3.12
N HIS A 117 6.00 -7.88 2.91
CA HIS A 117 7.17 -7.07 2.63
C HIS A 117 7.09 -5.71 3.32
N ILE A 118 8.20 -4.97 3.26
CA ILE A 118 8.27 -3.54 3.53
C ILE A 118 8.61 -2.85 2.21
N ASP A 119 8.22 -1.59 2.03
CA ASP A 119 8.66 -0.82 0.85
C ASP A 119 10.08 -0.29 1.04
N THR A 120 10.41 0.09 2.28
CA THR A 120 11.73 0.57 2.70
C THR A 120 11.87 0.45 4.21
N ALA A 121 13.11 0.44 4.71
CA ALA A 121 13.41 0.56 6.13
C ALA A 121 13.54 2.03 6.59
N GLU A 122 13.45 2.99 5.66
CA GLU A 122 13.57 4.42 5.99
C GLU A 122 12.42 4.87 6.91
N PRO A 123 12.71 5.44 8.09
CA PRO A 123 11.69 5.77 9.09
C PRO A 123 10.81 6.96 8.69
N ASN A 124 11.26 7.78 7.74
CA ASN A 124 10.58 8.99 7.28
C ASN A 124 9.73 8.77 6.02
N GLN A 125 9.39 7.53 5.68
CA GLN A 125 8.52 7.21 4.54
C GLN A 125 7.21 6.56 4.99
N LEU A 126 6.11 7.09 4.47
CA LEU A 126 4.77 6.56 4.62
C LEU A 126 4.27 5.99 3.28
N ALA A 127 3.66 4.82 3.32
CA ALA A 127 2.89 4.25 2.23
C ALA A 127 1.44 4.75 2.32
N ILE A 128 0.88 5.15 1.18
CA ILE A 128 -0.50 5.62 1.03
C ILE A 128 -1.16 4.78 -0.06
N LEU A 129 -2.24 4.08 0.28
CA LEU A 129 -3.05 3.35 -0.68
C LEU A 129 -4.44 3.98 -0.73
N HIS A 130 -4.87 4.44 -1.89
CA HIS A 130 -6.23 4.88 -2.16
C HIS A 130 -6.96 3.79 -2.97
N TYR A 131 -7.95 3.15 -2.37
CA TYR A 131 -8.78 2.14 -3.02
C TYR A 131 -9.85 2.76 -3.91
N LEU A 132 -9.86 2.35 -5.16
CA LEU A 132 -10.88 2.73 -6.16
C LEU A 132 -11.72 1.51 -6.55
N CYS A 133 -11.89 0.59 -5.59
CA CYS A 133 -12.61 -0.67 -5.73
C CYS A 133 -13.29 -1.06 -4.40
N GLY A 134 -14.25 -1.98 -4.44
CA GLY A 134 -14.97 -2.44 -3.27
C GLY A 134 -14.25 -3.53 -2.45
N PRO A 135 -14.82 -3.92 -1.29
CA PRO A 135 -14.26 -4.91 -0.37
C PRO A 135 -14.11 -6.31 -0.99
N GLU A 136 -14.89 -6.63 -2.03
CA GLU A 136 -14.76 -7.86 -2.81
C GLU A 136 -13.42 -7.98 -3.56
N ARG A 137 -12.60 -6.91 -3.56
CA ARG A 137 -11.24 -6.88 -4.11
C ARG A 137 -10.16 -6.97 -3.02
N GLY A 138 -10.54 -7.36 -1.80
CA GLY A 138 -9.65 -7.66 -0.70
C GLY A 138 -9.31 -6.43 0.14
N GLY A 139 -8.02 -6.09 0.23
CA GLY A 139 -7.54 -5.03 1.12
C GLY A 139 -6.03 -5.07 1.30
N THR A 140 -5.56 -4.63 2.47
CA THR A 140 -4.18 -4.75 2.91
C THR A 140 -4.14 -5.39 4.29
N ALA A 141 -3.31 -6.42 4.44
CA ALA A 141 -3.04 -7.08 5.70
C ALA A 141 -1.66 -6.70 6.22
N PHE A 142 -1.52 -6.70 7.54
CA PHE A 142 -0.29 -6.40 8.26
C PHE A 142 0.18 -7.65 9.00
N TYR A 143 1.50 -7.81 9.12
CA TYR A 143 2.11 -9.06 9.55
C TYR A 143 3.20 -8.88 10.59
N ARG A 144 3.43 -9.92 11.36
CA ARG A 144 4.63 -10.12 12.18
C ARG A 144 5.41 -11.30 11.63
N HIS A 145 6.71 -11.15 11.51
CA HIS A 145 7.58 -12.27 11.18
C HIS A 145 7.82 -13.16 12.41
N ARG A 146 7.53 -14.46 12.31
CA ARG A 146 7.47 -15.36 13.48
C ARG A 146 8.82 -15.62 14.13
N GLU A 147 9.87 -15.80 13.33
CA GLU A 147 11.20 -16.12 13.87
C GLU A 147 11.86 -14.91 14.54
N THR A 148 11.71 -13.72 13.97
CA THR A 148 12.34 -12.51 14.52
C THR A 148 11.45 -11.73 15.47
N GLY A 149 10.13 -11.99 15.47
CA GLY A 149 9.14 -11.22 16.22
C GLY A 149 8.87 -9.81 15.66
N LEU A 150 9.52 -9.42 14.57
CA LEU A 150 9.45 -8.06 14.03
C LEU A 150 8.14 -7.81 13.27
N GLU A 151 7.54 -6.65 13.51
CA GLU A 151 6.35 -6.14 12.78
C GLU A 151 6.78 -4.97 11.89
N THR A 152 7.62 -4.08 12.41
CA THR A 152 8.35 -3.07 11.63
C THR A 152 9.84 -3.44 11.48
N ILE A 153 10.46 -2.99 10.39
CA ILE A 153 11.86 -3.28 10.08
C ILE A 153 12.66 -1.99 9.96
N ASP A 154 13.45 -1.69 10.98
CA ASP A 154 14.33 -0.52 10.99
C ASP A 154 15.63 -0.72 10.19
N PRO A 155 16.36 0.37 9.85
CA PRO A 155 17.56 0.29 9.02
C PRO A 155 18.64 -0.66 9.55
N ASP A 156 18.81 -0.73 10.86
CA ASP A 156 19.75 -1.62 11.55
C ASP A 156 19.29 -3.09 11.57
N GLN A 157 17.97 -3.33 11.56
CA GLN A 157 17.35 -4.65 11.53
C GLN A 157 17.19 -5.22 10.11
N SER A 158 17.19 -4.37 9.07
CA SER A 158 16.91 -4.74 7.68
C SER A 158 17.80 -5.88 7.16
N LYS A 159 19.13 -5.75 7.30
CA LYS A 159 20.07 -6.79 6.82
C LYS A 159 19.86 -8.13 7.55
N PRO A 160 19.85 -8.19 8.90
CA PRO A 160 19.54 -9.41 9.64
C PRO A 160 18.19 -10.03 9.27
N TYR A 161 17.14 -9.21 9.16
CA TYR A 161 15.79 -9.65 8.83
C TYR A 161 15.75 -10.36 7.46
N PHE A 162 16.25 -9.71 6.41
CA PHE A 162 16.24 -10.31 5.08
C PHE A 162 17.16 -11.52 4.94
N ALA A 163 18.23 -11.61 5.75
CA ALA A 163 19.05 -12.82 5.82
C ALA A 163 18.28 -13.99 6.47
N ALA A 164 17.53 -13.73 7.55
CA ALA A 164 16.68 -14.73 8.18
C ALA A 164 15.57 -15.22 7.24
N LEU A 165 14.84 -14.29 6.62
CA LEU A 165 13.75 -14.62 5.69
C LEU A 165 14.25 -15.47 4.51
N ARG A 166 15.39 -15.13 3.90
CA ARG A 166 15.99 -15.93 2.81
C ARG A 166 16.29 -17.36 3.25
N ARG A 167 16.96 -17.52 4.40
CA ARG A 167 17.26 -18.85 4.97
C ARG A 167 16.00 -19.68 5.20
N GLN A 168 14.90 -19.06 5.63
CA GLN A 168 13.65 -19.76 5.89
C GLN A 168 12.92 -20.16 4.61
N ILE A 169 12.87 -19.30 3.60
CA ILE A 169 12.24 -19.59 2.31
C ILE A 169 12.88 -20.83 1.65
N GLU A 170 14.16 -21.09 1.88
CA GLU A 170 14.85 -22.28 1.37
C GLU A 170 14.50 -23.58 2.11
N ARG A 171 13.94 -23.48 3.33
CA ARG A 171 13.73 -24.63 4.24
C ARG A 171 12.27 -24.94 4.53
N VAL A 172 11.41 -23.94 4.44
CA VAL A 172 9.99 -24.03 4.77
C VAL A 172 9.20 -23.98 3.46
N PRO A 173 8.34 -24.98 3.17
CA PRO A 173 7.45 -24.92 2.02
C PRO A 173 6.61 -23.64 2.05
N ILE A 174 6.67 -22.85 0.98
CA ILE A 174 5.86 -21.64 0.81
C ILE A 174 4.62 -22.02 0.01
N ASP A 175 3.47 -21.53 0.48
CA ASP A 175 2.20 -21.69 -0.24
C ASP A 175 2.32 -21.18 -1.69
N PRO A 176 1.81 -21.90 -2.70
CA PRO A 176 1.76 -21.42 -4.08
C PRO A 176 0.95 -20.11 -4.28
N GLY A 177 -0.01 -19.82 -3.41
CA GLY A 177 -0.89 -18.64 -3.51
C GLY A 177 -0.30 -17.34 -2.94
N TYR A 178 -1.05 -16.26 -3.07
CA TYR A 178 -0.81 -15.03 -2.31
C TYR A 178 -1.15 -15.24 -0.84
N ILE A 179 -0.35 -14.64 0.06
CA ILE A 179 -0.68 -14.66 1.49
C ILE A 179 -1.98 -13.89 1.77
N THR A 180 -2.95 -14.55 2.40
CA THR A 180 -4.24 -13.95 2.81
C THR A 180 -4.50 -14.00 4.32
N GLY A 181 -3.74 -14.82 5.04
CA GLY A 181 -3.81 -15.01 6.50
C GLY A 181 -2.44 -15.31 7.10
N SER A 182 -2.41 -15.87 8.31
CA SER A 182 -1.15 -16.35 8.90
C SER A 182 -0.59 -17.55 8.13
N SER A 183 0.73 -17.73 8.20
CA SER A 183 1.47 -18.83 7.59
C SER A 183 2.52 -19.40 8.56
N ALA A 184 3.32 -20.35 8.07
CA ALA A 184 4.46 -20.88 8.83
C ALA A 184 5.53 -19.82 9.15
N LEU A 185 5.63 -18.75 8.36
CA LEU A 185 6.64 -17.70 8.53
C LEU A 185 6.08 -16.40 9.15
N PHE A 186 4.78 -16.15 9.01
CA PHE A 186 4.16 -14.88 9.38
C PHE A 186 2.86 -15.05 10.17
N ASP A 187 2.66 -14.21 11.19
CA ASP A 187 1.34 -14.03 11.80
C ASP A 187 0.66 -12.82 11.16
N ARG A 188 -0.61 -12.94 10.74
CA ARG A 188 -1.42 -11.77 10.38
C ARG A 188 -1.86 -11.08 11.66
N ILE A 189 -1.46 -9.81 11.84
CA ILE A 189 -1.70 -9.01 13.05
C ILE A 189 -2.75 -7.92 12.88
N GLY A 190 -3.25 -7.74 11.66
CA GLY A 190 -4.29 -6.76 11.36
C GLY A 190 -4.62 -6.75 9.87
N ALA A 191 -5.69 -6.05 9.50
CA ALA A 191 -5.98 -5.74 8.11
C ALA A 191 -6.96 -4.58 8.01
N VAL A 192 -6.96 -3.94 6.84
CA VAL A 192 -7.99 -3.01 6.40
C VAL A 192 -8.55 -3.51 5.09
N GLU A 193 -9.88 -3.69 5.06
CA GLU A 193 -10.60 -4.03 3.83
C GLU A 193 -10.60 -2.84 2.87
N ALA A 194 -10.53 -3.14 1.58
CA ALA A 194 -10.77 -2.15 0.55
C ALA A 194 -12.20 -1.61 0.67
N ALA A 195 -12.37 -0.33 0.43
CA ALA A 195 -13.66 0.28 0.19
C ALA A 195 -13.45 1.39 -0.84
N PHE A 196 -14.46 1.64 -1.68
CA PHE A 196 -14.32 2.68 -2.69
C PHE A 196 -14.12 4.04 -2.00
N ASP A 197 -13.14 4.82 -2.46
CA ASP A 197 -12.75 6.13 -1.91
C ASP A 197 -12.14 6.05 -0.47
N ARG A 198 -11.65 4.86 -0.08
CA ARG A 198 -10.88 4.66 1.16
C ARG A 198 -9.40 4.88 0.90
N ILE A 199 -8.78 5.66 1.77
CA ILE A 199 -7.34 5.84 1.86
C ILE A 199 -6.84 5.17 3.13
N ILE A 200 -5.75 4.42 3.04
CA ILE A 200 -4.97 3.98 4.19
C ILE A 200 -3.56 4.58 4.13
N VAL A 201 -3.03 4.94 5.30
CA VAL A 201 -1.67 5.42 5.46
C VAL A 201 -1.00 4.63 6.56
N TYR A 202 0.21 4.15 6.31
CA TYR A 202 1.01 3.39 7.28
C TYR A 202 2.51 3.57 7.03
N PRO A 203 3.38 3.31 8.02
CA PRO A 203 4.83 3.36 7.82
C PRO A 203 5.28 2.37 6.74
N SER A 204 6.08 2.80 5.77
CA SER A 204 6.58 1.89 4.71
C SER A 204 7.46 0.75 5.24
N ARG A 205 7.94 0.87 6.48
CA ARG A 205 8.71 -0.15 7.21
C ARG A 205 7.86 -1.22 7.91
N LEU A 206 6.53 -1.09 7.90
CA LEU A 206 5.62 -2.07 8.47
C LEU A 206 5.42 -3.24 7.50
N LEU A 207 5.55 -4.47 8.01
CA LEU A 207 5.33 -5.68 7.21
C LEU A 207 3.87 -5.78 6.77
N HIS A 208 3.66 -5.82 5.45
CA HIS A 208 2.33 -5.81 4.87
C HIS A 208 2.26 -6.61 3.56
N ALA A 209 1.04 -6.97 3.17
CA ALA A 209 0.75 -7.53 1.86
C ALA A 209 -0.66 -7.12 1.40
N GLY A 210 -0.86 -7.02 0.10
CA GLY A 210 -2.21 -6.95 -0.46
C GLY A 210 -2.94 -8.27 -0.22
N ILE A 211 -4.20 -8.20 0.21
CA ILE A 211 -5.08 -9.37 0.22
C ILE A 211 -5.58 -9.54 -1.22
N LEU A 212 -4.98 -10.48 -1.95
CA LEU A 212 -5.20 -10.69 -3.37
C LEU A 212 -5.72 -12.12 -3.62
N PRO A 213 -6.62 -12.32 -4.60
CA PRO A 213 -6.93 -13.65 -5.10
C PRO A 213 -5.74 -14.19 -5.93
N ASP A 214 -5.60 -15.52 -6.00
CA ASP A 214 -4.52 -16.15 -6.79
C ASP A 214 -4.65 -15.91 -8.29
N THR A 215 -5.89 -15.68 -8.77
CA THR A 215 -6.16 -15.27 -10.13
C THR A 215 -6.84 -13.90 -10.11
N PRO A 216 -6.33 -12.91 -10.85
CA PRO A 216 -6.93 -11.58 -10.89
C PRO A 216 -8.34 -11.65 -11.47
N VAL A 217 -9.27 -10.90 -10.88
CA VAL A 217 -10.69 -10.92 -11.27
C VAL A 217 -10.91 -10.22 -12.61
N SER A 218 -10.25 -9.09 -12.84
CA SER A 218 -10.36 -8.33 -14.08
C SER A 218 -9.12 -7.44 -14.29
N LEU A 219 -8.79 -7.21 -15.56
CA LEU A 219 -7.77 -6.26 -16.00
C LEU A 219 -8.37 -4.86 -16.29
N ASP A 220 -9.69 -4.74 -16.32
CA ASP A 220 -10.38 -3.46 -16.50
C ASP A 220 -10.35 -2.65 -15.19
N PRO A 221 -9.79 -1.43 -15.16
CA PRO A 221 -9.79 -0.57 -13.98
C PRO A 221 -11.17 -0.33 -13.35
N ARG A 222 -12.26 -0.43 -14.13
CA ARG A 222 -13.64 -0.25 -13.64
C ARG A 222 -14.17 -1.46 -12.87
N ALA A 223 -13.58 -2.63 -13.05
CA ALA A 223 -14.05 -3.88 -12.45
C ALA A 223 -12.99 -4.58 -11.59
N GLY A 224 -11.71 -4.32 -11.83
CA GLY A 224 -10.58 -4.93 -11.15
C GLY A 224 -10.23 -4.27 -9.81
N ARG A 225 -9.09 -4.67 -9.24
CA ARG A 225 -8.53 -4.05 -8.04
C ARG A 225 -7.69 -2.84 -8.44
N LEU A 226 -8.34 -1.71 -8.72
CA LEU A 226 -7.68 -0.45 -8.97
C LEU A 226 -7.35 0.26 -7.64
N THR A 227 -6.09 0.67 -7.48
CA THR A 227 -5.64 1.52 -6.38
C THR A 227 -4.76 2.64 -6.90
N VAL A 228 -4.66 3.73 -6.15
CA VAL A 228 -3.52 4.65 -6.27
C VAL A 228 -2.54 4.34 -5.16
N ASN A 229 -1.31 3.98 -5.53
CA ASN A 229 -0.24 3.70 -4.58
C ASN A 229 0.72 4.89 -4.57
N SER A 230 0.91 5.50 -3.42
CA SER A 230 1.82 6.62 -3.21
C SER A 230 2.79 6.36 -2.08
N PHE A 231 4.00 6.91 -2.21
CA PHE A 231 4.99 6.94 -1.15
C PHE A 231 5.33 8.38 -0.84
N TYR A 232 5.14 8.77 0.41
CA TYR A 232 5.42 10.12 0.91
C TYR A 232 6.64 10.05 1.82
N ARG A 233 7.75 10.64 1.38
CA ARG A 233 9.01 10.73 2.13
C ARG A 233 9.25 12.18 2.56
N TYR A 234 9.12 12.46 3.84
CA TYR A 234 9.35 13.79 4.39
C TYR A 234 10.80 13.97 4.84
N GLU A 235 11.33 15.19 4.74
CA GLU A 235 12.60 15.52 5.40
C GLU A 235 12.36 15.61 6.92
N PRO A 236 13.22 14.99 7.76
CA PRO A 236 13.18 15.24 9.19
C PRO A 236 13.37 16.73 9.46
N GLY A 237 12.63 17.26 10.45
CA GLY A 237 12.78 18.64 10.92
C GLY A 237 14.06 18.87 11.71
#